data_AF-A0A943TII3-F1
#
_entry.id   AF-A0A943TII3-F1
#
_cell.length_a   1.000
_cell.length_b   1.000
_cell.length_c   1.000
_cell.angle_alpha   90.00
_cell.angle_beta   90.00
_cell.angle_gamma   90.00
#
_symmetry.space_group_name_H-M   'P 1'
#
loop_
_entity.id
_entity.type
_entity.pdbx_description
1 polymer ?
#
loop_
_entity_poly.entity_id
_entity_poly.type
_entity_poly.pdbx_seq_one_letter_code
_entity_poly.pdbx_strand_id
1 'polypeptide(L)' 'MAEVKIWPRGQNETGGILLMPMKKNIPKGHPEWSLVKCPICGQECWRPMSRQELRQKKMQAACTECGLKIESRRNQP' A
#
# COMPACT_ATOMS: atom_id res chain seq x y z
N MET A 1 -9.45 19.21 16.01
CA MET A 1 -8.89 18.27 15.00
C MET A 1 -7.42 18.59 14.88
N ALA A 2 -6.52 17.62 15.06
CA ALA A 2 -5.09 17.88 14.86
C ALA A 2 -4.83 18.20 13.38
N GLU A 3 -4.01 19.21 13.10
CA GLU A 3 -3.57 19.54 11.75
C GLU A 3 -2.70 18.40 11.22
N VAL A 4 -3.18 17.66 10.21
CA VAL A 4 -2.41 16.59 9.57
C VAL A 4 -1.52 17.21 8.50
N LYS A 5 -0.22 17.31 8.76
CA LYS A 5 0.77 17.78 7.78
C LYS A 5 1.17 16.63 6.86
N ILE A 6 0.61 16.63 5.64
CA ILE A 6 0.90 15.63 4.61
C ILE A 6 1.94 16.21 3.64
N TRP A 7 3.06 15.52 3.45
CA TRP A 7 4.12 15.90 2.51
C TRP A 7 4.44 14.73 1.58
N PRO A 8 4.95 14.99 0.36
CA PRO A 8 5.49 13.94 -0.48
C PRO A 8 6.59 13.16 0.23
N ARG A 9 6.63 11.86 -0.03
CA ARG A 9 7.67 10.97 0.51
C ARG A 9 9.04 11.37 -0.04
N GLY A 10 10.05 11.44 0.82
CA GLY A 10 11.42 11.74 0.44
C GLY A 10 12.02 10.64 -0.45
N GLN A 11 12.94 11.02 -1.35
CA GLN A 11 13.54 10.08 -2.31
C GLN A 11 14.32 8.93 -1.64
N ASN A 12 14.93 9.20 -0.49
CA ASN A 12 15.75 8.23 0.26
C ASN A 12 15.00 7.53 1.40
N GLU A 13 13.71 7.83 1.59
CA GLU A 13 12.92 7.19 2.65
C GLU A 13 12.63 5.73 2.28
N THR A 14 12.80 4.83 3.25
CA THR A 14 12.58 3.39 3.10
C THR A 14 11.60 2.86 4.15
N GLY A 15 11.04 1.68 3.94
CA GLY A 15 10.04 1.10 4.82
C GLY A 15 8.61 1.55 4.50
N GLY A 16 7.71 1.30 5.45
CA GLY A 16 6.27 1.55 5.31
C GLY A 16 5.53 0.46 4.53
N ILE A 17 4.22 0.66 4.38
CA ILE A 17 3.32 -0.25 3.68
C ILE A 17 2.78 0.44 2.43
N LEU A 18 2.99 -0.15 1.26
CA LEU A 18 2.24 0.19 0.06
C LEU A 18 0.79 -0.29 0.23
N LEU A 19 -0.14 0.66 0.29
CA LEU A 19 -1.57 0.38 0.23
C LEU A 19 -1.99 0.16 -1.22
N MET A 20 -2.27 -1.10 -1.58
CA MET A 20 -2.70 -1.49 -2.91
C MET A 20 -4.22 -1.24 -3.07
N PRO A 21 -4.65 -0.44 -4.07
CA PRO A 21 -6.07 -0.24 -4.34
C PRO A 21 -6.77 -1.54 -4.70
N MET A 22 -7.97 -1.76 -4.15
CA MET A 22 -8.69 -3.03 -4.32
C MET A 22 -9.50 -3.02 -5.61
N LYS A 23 -9.45 -4.10 -6.40
CA LYS A 23 -10.17 -4.19 -7.68
C LYS A 23 -11.69 -4.06 -7.51
N LYS A 24 -12.24 -4.52 -6.37
CA LYS A 24 -13.67 -4.35 -6.02
C LYS A 24 -14.11 -2.88 -6.01
N ASN A 25 -13.21 -1.95 -5.66
CA ASN A 25 -13.48 -0.51 -5.62
C ASN A 25 -13.04 0.18 -6.92
N ILE A 26 -12.03 -0.35 -7.60
CA ILE A 26 -11.49 0.19 -8.86
C ILE A 26 -11.45 -0.94 -9.91
N PRO A 27 -12.56 -1.24 -10.62
CA PRO A 27 -12.62 -2.41 -11.49
C PRO A 27 -11.64 -2.41 -12.67
N LYS A 28 -11.33 -1.23 -13.22
CA LYS A 28 -10.47 -1.09 -14.42
C LYS A 28 -8.98 -0.89 -14.10
N GLY A 29 -8.64 -0.27 -12.96
CA GLY A 29 -7.26 0.07 -12.59
C GLY A 29 -6.61 1.11 -13.52
N HIS A 30 -5.36 1.49 -13.23
CA HIS A 30 -4.52 2.26 -14.16
C HIS A 30 -3.78 1.31 -15.10
N PRO A 31 -3.55 1.65 -16.38
CA PRO A 31 -2.89 0.77 -17.35
C PRO A 31 -1.50 0.26 -16.92
N GLU A 32 -0.76 1.07 -16.17
CA GLU A 32 0.58 0.72 -15.69
C GLU A 32 0.58 -0.12 -14.40
N TRP A 33 -0.59 -0.36 -13.80
CA TRP A 33 -0.68 -1.12 -12.57
C TRP A 33 -0.77 -2.62 -12.85
N SER A 34 -0.10 -3.41 -12.02
CA SER A 34 -0.20 -4.87 -12.09
C SER A 34 -1.35 -5.38 -11.24
N LEU A 35 -2.22 -6.24 -11.78
CA LEU A 35 -3.19 -6.96 -10.96
C LEU A 35 -2.48 -8.06 -10.13
N VAL A 36 -2.65 -8.04 -8.81
CA VAL A 36 -2.02 -8.97 -7.87
C VAL A 36 -3.01 -9.39 -6.77
N LYS A 37 -2.66 -10.40 -5.97
CA LYS A 37 -3.40 -10.75 -4.76
C LYS A 37 -2.78 -10.11 -3.53
N CYS A 38 -3.60 -9.62 -2.61
CA CYS A 38 -3.16 -9.16 -1.30
C CYS A 38 -2.52 -10.34 -0.53
N PRO A 39 -1.30 -10.20 0.02
CA PRO A 39 -0.63 -11.29 0.73
C PRO A 39 -1.29 -11.64 2.07
N ILE A 40 -2.22 -10.81 2.56
CA ILE A 40 -2.88 -10.99 3.86
C ILE A 40 -4.26 -11.63 3.69
N CYS A 41 -5.11 -11.06 2.84
CA CYS A 41 -6.49 -11.52 2.66
C CYS A 41 -6.78 -12.21 1.32
N GLY A 42 -5.80 -12.28 0.41
CA GLY A 42 -5.95 -12.93 -0.90
C GLY A 42 -6.77 -12.16 -1.94
N GLN A 43 -7.38 -11.02 -1.60
CA GLN A 43 -8.21 -10.26 -2.54
C GLN A 43 -7.40 -9.63 -3.70
N GLU A 44 -8.06 -9.49 -4.85
CA GLU A 44 -7.48 -8.85 -6.03
C GLU A 44 -7.29 -7.35 -5.82
N CYS A 45 -6.05 -6.90 -5.99
CA CYS A 45 -5.62 -5.51 -5.81
C CYS A 45 -4.69 -5.08 -6.94
N TRP A 46 -4.61 -3.78 -7.16
CA TRP A 46 -3.71 -3.16 -8.11
C TRP A 46 -2.40 -2.77 -7.41
N ARG A 47 -1.28 -3.18 -7.98
CA ARG A 47 0.05 -2.77 -7.52
C ARG A 47 0.61 -1.68 -8.45
N PRO A 48 0.76 -0.44 -7.96
CA PRO A 48 1.25 0.68 -8.78
C PRO A 48 2.76 0.67 -9.03
N MET A 49 3.52 -0.13 -8.30
CA MET A 49 4.98 -0.20 -8.40
C MET A 49 5.45 -1.64 -8.64
N SER A 50 6.66 -1.81 -9.17
CA SER A 50 7.20 -3.16 -9.43
C SER A 50 7.58 -3.88 -8.13
N ARG A 51 7.71 -5.23 -8.17
CA ARG A 51 8.26 -5.99 -7.03
C ARG A 51 9.70 -5.58 -6.72
N GLN A 52 10.46 -5.20 -7.74
CA GLN A 52 11.85 -4.79 -7.58
C GLN A 52 11.93 -3.47 -6.82
N GLU A 53 11.12 -2.49 -7.18
CA GLU A 53 11.06 -1.19 -6.51
C GLU A 53 10.59 -1.33 -5.05
N LEU A 54 9.61 -2.22 -4.78
CA LEU A 54 9.17 -2.53 -3.42
C LEU A 54 10.33 -3.02 -2.56
N ARG A 55 11.12 -3.96 -3.10
CA ARG A 55 12.30 -4.50 -2.41
C ARG A 55 13.37 -3.45 -2.19
N GLN A 56 13.68 -2.64 -3.21
CA GLN A 56 14.66 -1.55 -3.11
C GLN A 56 14.27 -0.55 -2.02
N LYS A 57 12.98 -0.17 -1.95
CA LYS A 57 12.44 0.74 -0.94
C LYS A 57 12.17 0.07 0.42
N LYS A 58 12.46 -1.23 0.57
CA LYS A 58 12.17 -2.04 1.78
C LYS A 58 10.72 -1.93 2.24
N MET A 59 9.79 -1.78 1.30
CA MET A 59 8.37 -1.60 1.56
C MET A 59 7.66 -2.96 1.66
N GLN A 60 6.73 -3.05 2.59
CA GLN A 60 5.71 -4.11 2.58
C GLN A 60 4.57 -3.70 1.65
N ALA A 61 3.72 -4.64 1.25
CA ALA A 61 2.53 -4.34 0.45
C ALA A 61 1.31 -5.09 1.00
N ALA A 62 0.20 -4.38 1.14
CA ALA A 62 -1.08 -4.94 1.57
C ALA A 62 -2.21 -4.20 0.85
N CYS A 63 -3.42 -4.77 0.80
CA CYS A 63 -4.58 -3.99 0.37
C CYS A 63 -4.84 -2.83 1.35
N THR A 64 -5.52 -1.78 0.91
CA THR A 64 -5.85 -0.61 1.75
C THR A 64 -6.46 -1.02 3.09
N GLU A 65 -7.44 -1.93 3.09
CA GLU A 65 -8.09 -2.39 4.33
C GLU A 65 -7.14 -3.12 5.28
N CYS A 66 -6.31 -4.03 4.77
CA CYS A 66 -5.36 -4.76 5.61
C CYS A 66 -4.23 -3.86 6.11
N GLY A 67 -3.71 -2.96 5.28
CA GLY A 67 -2.64 -2.05 5.67
C GLY A 67 -3.09 -1.09 6.77
N LEU A 68 -4.30 -0.52 6.67
CA LEU A 68 -4.87 0.30 7.74
C LEU A 68 -5.04 -0.47 9.05
N LYS A 69 -5.47 -1.75 8.99
CA LYS A 69 -5.58 -2.62 10.18
C LYS A 69 -4.23 -2.96 10.79
N ILE A 70 -3.17 -3.07 10.00
CA ILE A 70 -1.81 -3.31 10.52
C ILE A 70 -1.34 -2.08 11.31
N GLU A 71 -1.43 -0.90 10.71
CA GLU A 71 -0.97 0.33 11.36
C GLU A 71 -1.82 0.67 12.59
N SER A 72 -3.14 0.45 12.55
CA SER A 72 -3.99 0.66 13.73
C SER A 72 -3.60 -0.22 14.91
N ARG A 73 -3.15 -1.46 14.67
CA ARG A 73 -2.68 -2.38 15.71
C ARG A 73 -1.32 -1.99 16.26
N ARG A 74 -0.42 -1.43 15.43
CA ARG A 74 0.91 -0.97 15.88
C ARG A 74 0.83 0.22 16.84
N ASN A 75 -0.17 1.08 16.65
CA ASN A 75 -0.38 2.28 17.46
C ASN A 75 -1.35 2.07 18.64
N GLN A 76 -1.75 0.82 18.91
CA GLN A 76 -2.55 0.49 20.09
C GLN A 76 -1.59 0.29 21.28
N PRO A 77 -1.78 1.00 22.42
CA PRO A 77 -0.92 0.87 23.59
C PRO A 77 -1.00 -0.53 24.22
#